data_AF-R9IU00-F1
#
_entry.id   AF-R9IU00-F1
#
_cell.length_a   1.000
_cell.length_b   1.000
_cell.length_c   1.000
_cell.angle_alpha   90.00
_cell.angle_beta   90.00
_cell.angle_gamma   90.00
#
_symmetry.space_group_name_H-M   'P 1'
#
loop_
_entity.id
_entity.type
_entity.pdbx_description
1 polymer ?
#
loop_
_entity_poly.entity_id
_entity_poly.type
_entity_poly.pdbx_seq_one_letter_code
_entity_poly.pdbx_strand_id
1 'polypeptide(L)' 'GLKVKCQVDTNKYELKRKVTDEEFTKIQLFPCEILGNWNYVIKPRR' A
#
# COMPACT_ATOMS: atom_id res chain seq x y z
N GLY A 1 18.63 1.82 -20.40
CA GLY A 1 18.36 0.87 -19.31
C GLY A 1 17.73 1.60 -18.14
N LEU A 2 16.82 0.95 -17.42
CA LEU A 2 16.20 1.50 -16.21
C LEU A 2 17.25 1.65 -15.10
N LYS A 3 17.35 2.83 -14.48
CA LYS A 3 18.21 3.06 -13.31
C LYS A 3 17.37 2.96 -12.05
N VAL A 4 17.62 1.94 -11.23
CA VAL A 4 16.90 1.72 -9.98
C VAL A 4 17.73 2.29 -8.82
N LYS A 5 17.08 3.01 -7.90
CA LYS A 5 17.67 3.46 -6.64
C LYS A 5 17.06 2.62 -5.51
N CYS A 6 17.89 1.98 -4.70
CA CYS A 6 17.47 1.15 -3.57
C CYS A 6 18.20 1.59 -2.30
N GLN A 7 17.53 1.44 -1.15
CA GLN A 7 18.11 1.62 0.17
C GLN A 7 17.64 0.47 1.06
N VAL A 8 18.47 0.09 2.04
CA VAL A 8 18.10 -0.91 3.05
C VAL A 8 16.99 -0.34 3.93
N ASP A 9 15.86 -1.05 4.00
CA ASP A 9 14.80 -0.75 4.94
C ASP A 9 15.24 -1.15 6.35
N THR A 10 15.33 -0.18 7.26
CA THR A 10 15.72 -0.37 8.65
C THR A 10 14.54 -0.22 9.61
N ASN A 11 13.32 -0.06 9.07
CA ASN A 11 12.12 0.10 9.87
C ASN A 11 11.79 -1.18 10.66
N LYS A 12 11.35 -1.00 11.90
CA LYS A 12 10.81 -2.08 12.72
C LYS A 12 9.30 -2.10 12.58
N TYR A 13 8.78 -3.17 11.97
CA TYR A 13 7.35 -3.39 11.84
C TYR A 13 6.85 -4.23 13.01
N GLU A 14 5.84 -3.71 13.71
CA GLU A 14 5.22 -4.44 14.81
C GLU A 14 4.54 -5.71 14.29
N LEU A 15 4.92 -6.85 14.84
CA LEU A 15 4.30 -8.12 14.53
C LEU A 15 2.93 -8.23 15.20
N LYS A 16 2.02 -9.01 14.60
CA LYS A 16 0.67 -9.31 15.11
C LYS A 16 -0.30 -8.12 15.16
N ARG A 17 0.05 -6.98 14.57
CA ARG A 17 -0.90 -5.87 14.39
C ARG A 17 -1.88 -6.20 13.27
N LYS A 18 -3.10 -6.59 13.64
CA LYS A 18 -4.20 -6.77 12.69
C LYS A 18 -4.83 -5.40 12.41
N VAL A 19 -4.90 -5.03 11.14
CA VAL A 19 -5.63 -3.84 10.70
C VAL A 19 -7.12 -4.13 10.86
N THR A 20 -7.85 -3.24 11.54
CA THR A 20 -9.31 -3.36 11.65
C THR A 20 -9.99 -2.90 10.34
N ASP A 21 -11.24 -3.31 10.11
CA ASP A 21 -11.97 -2.91 8.90
C ASP A 21 -12.13 -1.39 8.80
N GLU A 22 -12.24 -0.70 9.94
CA GLU A 22 -12.27 0.77 10.02
C GLU A 22 -10.94 1.41 9.61
N GLU A 23 -9.82 0.87 10.11
CA GLU A 23 -8.47 1.30 9.73
C GLU A 23 -8.20 1.06 8.24
N PHE A 24 -8.66 -0.09 7.73
CA PHE A 24 -8.53 -0.45 6.31
C PHE A 24 -9.36 0.48 5.43
N THR A 25 -10.61 0.77 5.81
CA THR A 25 -11.49 1.70 5.09
C THR A 25 -10.88 3.09 4.97
N LYS A 26 -10.17 3.56 6.01
CA LYS A 26 -9.45 4.85 5.96
C LYS A 26 -8.39 4.87 4.87
N ILE A 27 -7.79 3.76 4.47
CA ILE A 27 -6.75 3.72 3.43
C ILE A 27 -7.31 4.12 2.06
N GLN A 28 -8.62 3.97 1.82
CA GLN A 28 -9.26 4.28 0.52
C GLN A 28 -8.58 3.55 -0.65
N LEU A 29 -8.31 2.24 -0.47
CA LEU A 29 -7.70 1.36 -1.45
C LEU A 29 -8.75 0.76 -2.39
N PHE A 30 -8.57 0.93 -3.70
CA PHE A 30 -9.48 0.40 -4.73
C PHE A 30 -8.71 -0.44 -5.76
N PRO A 31 -9.31 -1.51 -6.31
CA PRO A 31 -8.69 -2.24 -7.43
C PRO A 31 -8.43 -1.33 -8.63
N CYS A 32 -7.29 -1.50 -9.28
CA CYS A 32 -6.95 -0.80 -10.52
C CYS A 32 -7.35 -1.68 -11.72
N GLU A 33 -8.43 -1.29 -12.40
CA GLU A 33 -8.96 -2.08 -13.54
C GLU A 33 -8.01 -2.12 -14.75
N ILE A 34 -7.10 -1.15 -14.87
CA ILE A 34 -6.25 -0.96 -16.06
C ILE A 34 -4.97 -1.80 -15.98
N LEU A 35 -4.43 -2.01 -14.78
CA LEU A 35 -3.12 -2.64 -14.58
C LEU A 35 -3.22 -4.11 -14.11
N GLY A 36 -4.43 -4.67 -14.05
CA GLY A 36 -4.69 -6.07 -13.68
C GLY A 36 -4.77 -6.32 -12.17
N ASN A 37 -5.01 -7.58 -11.81
CA ASN A 37 -5.56 -8.02 -10.52
C ASN A 37 -4.66 -7.84 -9.28
N TRP A 38 -3.51 -7.21 -9.42
CA TRP A 38 -2.55 -6.95 -8.33
C TRP A 38 -2.19 -5.47 -8.17
N ASN A 39 -2.87 -4.59 -8.93
CA ASN A 39 -2.66 -3.17 -8.86
C ASN A 39 -3.85 -2.51 -8.16
N TYR A 40 -3.54 -1.52 -7.32
CA TYR A 40 -4.53 -0.79 -6.54
C TYR A 40 -4.29 0.71 -6.62
N VAL A 41 -5.36 1.49 -6.45
CA VAL A 41 -5.35 2.95 -6.41
C VAL A 41 -5.69 3.40 -4.99
N ILE A 42 -4.81 4.23 -4.40
CA ILE A 42 -5.06 4.90 -3.12
C ILE A 42 -5.54 6.31 -3.42
N LYS A 43 -6.74 6.68 -2.96
CA LYS A 43 -7.28 8.03 -3.13
C LYS A 43 -6.89 8.92 -1.95
N PRO A 44 -6.63 10.23 -2.18
CA PRO A 44 -6.35 11.16 -1.09
C PRO A 44 -7.59 11.40 -0.23
N ARG A 45 -7.36 11.56 1.08
CA ARG A 45 -8.38 12.00 2.03
C ARG A 45 -8.59 13.51 1.85
N ARG A 46 -9.85 13.95 1.85
CA ARG A 46 -10.20 15.38 1.90
C ARG A 46 -9.94 15.96 3.29
#